data_AF-A0A9E2AJ35-F1
#
_entry.id   AF-A0A9E2AJ35-F1
#
_cell.length_a   1.000
_cell.length_b   1.000
_cell.length_c   1.000
_cell.angle_alpha   90.00
_cell.angle_beta   90.00
_cell.angle_gamma   90.00
#
_symmetry.space_group_name_H-M   'P 1'
#
loop_
_entity.id
_entity.type
_entity.pdbx_description
1 polymer ?
#
loop_
_entity_poly.entity_id
_entity_poly.type
_entity_poly.pdbx_seq_one_letter_code
_entity_poly.pdbx_strand_id
1 'polypeptide(L)'
;MYTKKVFGAWDMAKWTRFDTYRFLIYSIIIVALYHYFKVYWIELPWTPIALIGTAAAFVIGFQNNSAYGRIWEARKIWGGIVNTSRTFGMFLQDMVTNEHAEIPLSKEELHHEVKALTYRHIAWMTALRHAMRQPKQWEHV
;
A
#
# COMPACT_ATOMS: atom_id res chain seq x y z
N MET A 1 1.76 11.04 -0.26
CA MET A 1 2.46 9.75 -0.06
C MET A 1 3.85 10.05 0.47
N TYR A 2 4.22 9.55 1.64
CA TYR A 2 5.55 9.77 2.21
C TYR A 2 6.60 9.08 1.33
N THR A 3 7.64 9.81 0.91
CA THR A 3 8.61 9.37 -0.11
C THR A 3 9.99 9.05 0.46
N LYS A 4 10.24 9.29 1.76
CA LYS A 4 11.56 9.05 2.35
C LYS A 4 11.74 7.59 2.73
N LYS A 5 13.00 7.13 2.65
CA LYS A 5 13.43 5.74 2.92
C LYS A 5 13.25 5.31 4.38
N VAL A 6 13.26 6.26 5.32
CA VAL A 6 13.12 6.00 6.76
C VAL A 6 12.10 6.98 7.33
N PHE A 7 11.16 6.48 8.13
CA PHE A 7 10.23 7.30 8.89
C PHE A 7 10.86 7.62 10.25
N GLY A 8 11.33 8.85 10.43
CA GLY A 8 12.05 9.25 11.63
C GLY A 8 11.13 9.54 12.82
N ALA A 9 11.66 9.45 14.04
CA ALA A 9 10.93 9.82 15.26
C ALA A 9 10.40 11.27 15.22
N TRP A 10 11.14 12.17 14.59
CA TRP A 10 10.71 13.56 14.38
C TRP A 10 9.55 13.69 13.38
N ASP A 11 9.54 12.89 12.31
CA ASP A 11 8.43 12.88 11.35
C ASP A 11 7.17 12.31 12.01
N MET A 12 7.33 11.27 12.85
CA MET A 12 6.25 10.72 13.67
C MET A 12 5.69 11.77 14.64
N ALA A 13 6.54 12.44 15.39
CA ALA A 13 6.12 13.46 16.36
C ALA A 13 5.40 14.64 15.67
N LYS A 14 5.87 15.07 14.49
CA LYS A 14 5.19 16.10 13.70
C LYS A 14 3.84 15.63 13.16
N TRP A 15 3.74 14.35 12.78
CA TRP A 15 2.50 13.78 12.26
C TRP A 15 1.44 13.63 13.35
N THR A 16 1.82 13.15 14.54
CA THR A 16 0.89 12.93 15.66
C THR A 16 0.66 14.16 16.53
N ARG A 17 1.31 15.30 16.26
CA ARG A 17 1.33 16.48 17.13
C ARG A 17 -0.04 16.95 17.58
N PHE A 18 -1.04 16.97 16.70
CA PHE A 18 -2.37 17.46 17.04
C PHE A 18 -3.08 16.53 18.00
N ASP A 19 -2.98 15.22 17.78
CA ASP A 19 -3.57 14.22 18.68
C ASP A 19 -2.83 14.20 20.02
N THR A 20 -1.50 14.28 20.00
CA THR A 20 -0.68 14.43 21.21
C THR A 20 -1.10 15.65 22.02
N TYR A 21 -1.27 16.82 21.39
CA TYR A 21 -1.72 18.03 22.11
C TYR A 21 -3.15 17.88 22.65
N ARG A 22 -4.07 17.28 21.89
CA ARG A 22 -5.44 17.01 22.36
C ARG A 22 -5.45 16.12 23.59
N PHE A 23 -4.74 14.99 23.55
CA PHE A 23 -4.65 14.07 24.68
C PHE A 23 -3.91 14.68 25.87
N LEU A 24 -2.87 15.49 25.63
CA LEU A 24 -2.16 16.19 26.69
C LEU A 24 -3.06 17.19 27.41
N ILE A 25 -3.78 18.03 26.65
CA ILE A 25 -4.73 18.99 27.22
C ILE A 25 -5.83 18.25 27.99
N TYR A 26 -6.40 17.18 27.42
CA TYR A 26 -7.39 16.35 28.09
C TYR A 26 -6.87 15.80 29.43
N SER A 27 -5.68 15.20 29.44
CA SER A 27 -5.05 14.67 30.65
C SER A 27 -4.79 15.76 31.69
N ILE A 28 -4.32 16.94 31.27
CA ILE A 28 -4.10 18.08 32.18
C ILE A 28 -5.40 18.53 32.82
N ILE A 29 -6.49 18.63 32.06
CA ILE A 29 -7.81 19.02 32.58
C ILE A 29 -8.29 18.02 33.63
N ILE A 30 -8.23 16.72 33.33
CA ILE A 30 -8.67 15.67 34.26
C ILE A 30 -7.84 15.69 35.55
N VAL A 31 -6.50 15.79 35.44
CA VAL A 31 -5.61 15.86 36.60
C VAL A 31 -5.85 17.13 37.42
N ALA A 32 -6.09 18.27 36.76
CA ALA A 32 -6.38 19.52 37.45
C ALA A 32 -7.72 19.45 38.21
N LEU A 33 -8.77 18.89 37.61
CA LEU A 33 -10.07 18.65 38.26
C LEU A 33 -9.94 17.74 39.48
N TYR A 34 -9.13 16.70 39.39
CA TYR A 34 -8.87 15.80 40.51
C TYR A 34 -8.09 16.48 41.64
N HIS A 35 -6.98 17.15 41.32
CA HIS A 35 -6.06 17.70 42.32
C HIS A 35 -6.53 19.03 42.94
N TYR A 36 -6.93 20.00 42.12
CA TYR A 36 -7.27 21.35 42.59
C TYR A 36 -8.76 21.49 42.94
N PHE A 37 -9.63 20.86 42.16
CA PHE A 37 -11.09 20.96 42.35
C PHE A 37 -11.67 19.80 43.17
N LYS A 38 -10.82 18.86 43.63
CA LYS A 38 -11.17 17.74 44.52
C LYS A 38 -12.35 16.90 44.01
N VAL A 39 -12.43 16.73 42.69
CA VAL A 39 -13.49 15.94 42.03
C VAL A 39 -13.19 14.45 42.20
N TYR A 40 -13.40 13.91 43.40
CA TYR A 40 -13.09 12.52 43.74
C TYR A 40 -14.24 11.55 43.44
N TRP A 41 -15.46 12.04 43.22
CA TRP A 41 -16.61 11.19 42.96
C TRP A 41 -16.57 10.49 41.58
N ILE A 42 -15.65 10.91 40.70
CA ILE A 42 -15.42 10.29 39.39
C ILE A 42 -14.23 9.33 39.51
N GLU A 43 -14.51 8.11 39.96
CA GLU A 43 -13.55 7.01 39.95
C GLU A 43 -13.88 6.05 38.81
N LEU A 44 -12.93 5.86 37.89
CA LEU A 44 -13.08 4.89 36.82
C LEU A 44 -12.47 3.55 37.25
N PRO A 45 -13.25 2.46 37.32
CA PRO A 45 -12.70 1.15 37.63
C PRO A 45 -11.76 0.68 36.52
N TRP A 46 -10.64 0.08 36.92
CA TRP A 46 -9.61 -0.39 35.99
C TRP A 46 -10.10 -1.50 35.05
N THR A 47 -10.96 -2.40 35.54
CA THR A 47 -11.42 -3.58 34.81
C THR A 47 -12.10 -3.27 33.46
N PRO A 48 -13.12 -2.39 33.36
CA PRO A 48 -13.71 -2.07 32.06
C PRO A 48 -12.75 -1.34 31.13
N ILE A 49 -11.83 -0.51 31.65
CA ILE A 49 -10.80 0.15 30.81
C ILE A 49 -9.89 -0.91 30.18
N ALA A 50 -9.39 -1.84 31.00
CA ALA A 50 -8.53 -2.92 30.53
C ALA A 50 -9.26 -3.79 29.49
N LEU A 51 -10.52 -4.14 29.75
CA LEU A 51 -11.33 -4.93 28.82
C LEU A 51 -11.51 -4.24 27.46
N ILE A 52 -11.86 -2.95 27.45
CA ILE A 52 -12.03 -2.16 26.23
C ILE A 52 -10.69 -2.04 25.48
N GLY A 53 -9.59 -1.77 26.21
CA GLY A 53 -8.26 -1.68 25.62
C GLY A 53 -7.81 -2.98 24.97
N THR A 54 -8.04 -4.12 25.63
CA THR A 54 -7.74 -5.44 25.09
C THR A 54 -8.58 -5.74 23.84
N ALA A 55 -9.89 -5.48 23.88
CA ALA A 55 -10.76 -5.68 22.72
C ALA A 55 -10.31 -4.82 21.52
N ALA A 56 -10.00 -3.54 21.74
CA ALA A 56 -9.49 -2.65 20.70
C ALA A 56 -8.16 -3.13 20.12
N ALA A 57 -7.22 -3.57 20.97
CA ALA A 57 -5.93 -4.10 20.53
C ALA A 57 -6.08 -5.35 19.65
N PHE A 58 -6.99 -6.27 20.00
CA PHE A 58 -7.30 -7.44 19.18
C PHE A 58 -7.88 -7.04 17.82
N VAL A 59 -8.87 -6.15 17.80
CA VAL A 59 -9.50 -5.69 16.55
C VAL A 59 -8.46 -5.05 15.62
N ILE A 60 -7.64 -4.14 16.15
CA ILE A 60 -6.55 -3.52 15.39
C ILE A 60 -5.54 -4.57 14.91
N GLY A 61 -5.20 -5.54 15.74
CA GLY A 61 -4.29 -6.64 15.37
C GLY A 61 -4.79 -7.44 14.17
N PHE A 62 -6.07 -7.85 14.19
CA PHE A 62 -6.68 -8.57 13.06
C PHE A 62 -6.77 -7.70 11.79
N GLN A 63 -7.16 -6.43 11.92
CA GLN A 63 -7.24 -5.49 10.81
C GLN A 63 -5.86 -5.24 10.17
N ASN A 64 -4.83 -5.04 11.00
CA ASN A 64 -3.46 -4.84 10.53
C ASN A 64 -2.93 -6.06 9.79
N ASN A 65 -3.17 -7.26 10.31
CA ASN A 65 -2.76 -8.50 9.64
C ASN A 65 -3.45 -8.66 8.28
N SER A 66 -4.76 -8.39 8.21
CA SER A 66 -5.51 -8.41 6.95
C SER A 66 -5.00 -7.37 5.95
N ALA A 67 -4.78 -6.13 6.39
CA ALA A 67 -4.25 -5.06 5.55
C ALA A 67 -2.84 -5.37 5.04
N TYR A 68 -1.97 -5.89 5.90
CA TYR A 68 -0.63 -6.33 5.52
C TYR A 68 -0.68 -7.46 4.48
N GLY A 69 -1.57 -8.44 4.68
CA GLY A 69 -1.81 -9.52 3.71
C GLY A 69 -2.18 -8.99 2.32
N ARG A 70 -3.09 -8.00 2.23
CA ARG A 70 -3.47 -7.36 0.96
C ARG A 70 -2.32 -6.62 0.29
N ILE A 71 -1.52 -5.87 1.06
CA ILE A 71 -0.34 -5.18 0.53
C ILE A 71 0.68 -6.19 0.00
N TRP A 72 0.90 -7.28 0.73
CA TRP A 72 1.80 -8.34 0.32
C TRP A 72 1.32 -9.08 -0.93
N GLU A 73 0.02 -9.35 -1.03
CA GLU A 73 -0.61 -9.92 -2.22
C GLU A 73 -0.40 -9.02 -3.45
N ALA A 74 -0.70 -7.73 -3.34
CA ALA A 74 -0.47 -6.77 -4.42
C ALA A 74 1.01 -6.76 -4.86
N ARG A 75 1.95 -6.80 -3.90
CA ARG A 75 3.39 -6.90 -4.21
C ARG A 75 3.74 -8.18 -4.97
N LYS A 76 3.19 -9.34 -4.57
CA LYS A 76 3.41 -10.62 -5.27
C LYS A 76 2.89 -10.57 -6.69
N ILE A 77 1.68 -10.05 -6.91
CA ILE A 77 1.08 -9.91 -8.24
C ILE A 77 1.95 -9.03 -9.14
N TRP A 78 2.37 -7.85 -8.66
CA TRP A 78 3.27 -6.97 -9.41
C TRP A 78 4.63 -7.64 -9.70
N GLY A 79 5.19 -8.37 -8.73
CA GLY A 79 6.41 -9.16 -8.94
C GLY A 79 6.24 -10.24 -10.02
N GLY A 80 5.10 -10.92 -10.03
CA GLY A 80 4.71 -11.88 -11.07
C GLY A 80 4.66 -11.24 -12.45
N ILE A 81 3.96 -10.10 -12.58
CA ILE A 81 3.89 -9.33 -13.83
C ILE A 81 5.29 -8.99 -14.34
N VAL A 82 6.18 -8.50 -13.47
CA VAL A 82 7.56 -8.14 -13.85
C VAL A 82 8.32 -9.35 -14.38
N ASN A 83 8.24 -10.50 -13.71
CA ASN A 83 8.94 -11.71 -14.12
C ASN A 83 8.40 -12.24 -15.45
N THR A 84 7.08 -12.40 -15.58
CA THR A 84 6.45 -12.85 -16.82
C THR A 84 6.72 -11.88 -17.98
N SER A 85 6.78 -10.58 -17.73
CA SER A 85 7.15 -9.57 -18.74
C SER A 85 8.56 -9.78 -19.30
N ARG A 86 9.52 -10.16 -18.45
CA ARG A 86 10.90 -10.47 -18.90
C ARG A 86 10.94 -11.74 -19.72
N THR A 87 10.24 -12.79 -19.27
CA THR A 87 10.12 -14.04 -20.03
C THR A 87 9.45 -13.81 -21.38
N PHE A 88 8.41 -12.99 -21.44
CA PHE A 88 7.76 -12.58 -22.68
C PHE A 88 8.75 -11.90 -23.63
N GLY A 89 9.53 -10.93 -23.15
CA GLY A 89 10.55 -10.26 -23.96
C GLY A 89 11.62 -11.22 -24.50
N MET A 90 12.06 -12.19 -23.70
CA MET A 90 12.99 -13.24 -24.14
C MET A 90 12.38 -14.12 -25.23
N PHE A 91 11.14 -14.59 -25.03
CA PHE A 91 10.45 -15.40 -26.04
C PHE A 91 10.20 -14.64 -27.35
N LEU A 92 9.92 -13.34 -27.30
CA LEU A 92 9.81 -12.55 -28.53
C LEU A 92 11.11 -12.54 -29.33
N GLN A 93 12.27 -12.45 -28.67
CA GLN A 93 13.57 -12.44 -29.37
C GLN A 93 13.92 -13.81 -29.94
N ASP A 94 13.64 -14.89 -29.19
CA ASP A 94 14.11 -16.23 -29.54
C ASP A 94 13.11 -17.02 -30.41
N MET A 95 11.81 -16.77 -30.29
CA MET A 95 10.76 -17.59 -30.93
C MET A 95 10.11 -16.93 -32.14
N VAL A 96 10.26 -15.61 -32.34
CA VAL A 96 9.75 -14.93 -33.53
C VAL A 96 10.78 -15.07 -34.65
N THR A 97 10.72 -16.20 -35.35
CA THR A 97 11.66 -16.58 -36.42
C THR A 97 10.91 -17.05 -37.67
N ASN A 98 11.63 -17.22 -38.78
CA ASN A 98 11.09 -17.77 -40.02
C ASN A 98 11.03 -19.31 -40.04
N GLU A 99 11.39 -20.00 -38.96
CA GLU A 99 11.53 -21.47 -38.93
C GLU A 99 10.24 -22.21 -39.33
N HIS A 100 9.08 -21.62 -39.00
CA HIS A 100 7.76 -22.16 -39.33
C HIS A 100 6.88 -21.15 -40.07
N ALA A 101 7.48 -20.12 -40.68
CA ALA A 101 6.73 -19.11 -41.42
C ALA A 101 6.35 -19.61 -42.81
N GLU A 102 5.06 -19.54 -43.17
CA GLU A 102 4.59 -19.81 -44.55
C GLU A 102 5.16 -18.78 -45.53
N ILE A 103 5.30 -17.53 -45.07
CA ILE A 103 5.89 -16.42 -45.83
C ILE A 103 7.05 -15.87 -44.99
N PRO A 104 8.31 -16.14 -45.39
CA PRO A 104 9.46 -15.66 -44.64
C PRO A 104 9.60 -14.14 -44.76
N LEU A 105 9.83 -13.48 -43.63
CA LEU A 105 10.07 -12.04 -43.56
C LEU A 105 11.57 -11.73 -43.58
N SER A 106 11.95 -10.53 -44.02
CA SER A 106 13.31 -10.03 -43.85
C SER A 106 13.67 -9.88 -42.36
N LYS A 107 14.97 -9.79 -42.05
CA LYS A 107 15.42 -9.61 -40.67
C LYS A 107 14.91 -8.30 -40.09
N GLU A 108 14.82 -7.27 -40.93
CA GLU A 108 14.32 -5.94 -40.59
C GLU A 108 12.82 -5.97 -40.25
N GLU A 109 12.03 -6.72 -41.02
CA GLU A 109 10.60 -6.92 -40.76
C GLU A 109 10.35 -7.76 -39.50
N LEU A 110 11.10 -8.85 -39.28
CA LEU A 110 11.01 -9.62 -38.03
C LEU A 110 11.35 -8.75 -36.81
N HIS A 111 12.42 -7.96 -36.91
CA HIS A 111 12.80 -7.05 -35.84
C HIS A 111 11.72 -5.98 -35.60
N HIS A 112 11.07 -5.49 -36.66
CA HIS A 112 9.94 -4.59 -36.55
C HIS A 112 8.76 -5.23 -35.80
N GLU A 113 8.41 -6.48 -36.08
CA GLU A 113 7.34 -7.19 -35.37
C GLU A 113 7.66 -7.42 -33.90
N VAL A 114 8.88 -7.87 -33.57
CA VAL A 114 9.35 -8.03 -32.19
C VAL A 114 9.28 -6.69 -31.43
N LYS A 115 9.71 -5.61 -32.07
CA LYS A 115 9.63 -4.26 -31.52
C LYS A 115 8.17 -3.85 -31.29
N ALA A 116 7.29 -4.05 -32.27
CA ALA A 116 5.87 -3.73 -32.15
C ALA A 116 5.19 -4.46 -30.99
N LEU A 117 5.43 -5.77 -30.83
CA LEU A 117 4.93 -6.57 -29.71
C LEU A 117 5.47 -6.09 -28.37
N THR A 118 6.75 -5.74 -28.31
CA THR A 118 7.38 -5.18 -27.10
C THR A 118 6.72 -3.85 -26.70
N TYR A 119 6.50 -2.93 -27.65
CA TYR A 119 5.84 -1.65 -27.36
C TYR A 119 4.39 -1.82 -26.93
N ARG A 120 3.65 -2.77 -27.51
CA ARG A 120 2.28 -3.09 -27.08
C ARG A 120 2.26 -3.58 -25.63
N HIS A 121 3.23 -4.40 -25.22
CA HIS A 121 3.35 -4.83 -23.82
C HIS A 121 3.65 -3.67 -22.87
N ILE A 122 4.53 -2.74 -23.27
CA ILE A 122 4.81 -1.52 -22.50
C ILE A 122 3.57 -0.62 -22.40
N ALA A 123 2.81 -0.50 -23.49
CA ALA A 123 1.54 0.24 -23.51
C ALA A 123 0.53 -0.40 -22.55
N TRP A 124 0.42 -1.73 -22.51
CA TRP A 124 -0.42 -2.44 -21.54
C TRP A 124 -0.01 -2.16 -20.09
N MET A 125 1.28 -2.22 -19.76
CA MET A 125 1.76 -1.87 -18.41
C MET A 125 1.40 -0.43 -18.02
N THR A 126 1.47 0.48 -18.99
CA THR A 126 1.09 1.89 -18.81
C THR A 126 -0.41 2.01 -18.58
N ALA A 127 -1.23 1.36 -19.41
CA ALA A 127 -2.68 1.33 -19.25
C ALA A 127 -3.10 0.74 -17.89
N LEU A 128 -2.49 -0.37 -17.47
CA LEU A 128 -2.72 -0.98 -16.16
C LEU A 128 -2.39 0.00 -15.02
N ARG A 129 -1.24 0.68 -15.11
CA ARG A 129 -0.83 1.71 -14.14
C ARG A 129 -1.87 2.84 -14.02
N HIS A 130 -2.50 3.25 -15.12
CA HIS A 130 -3.56 4.25 -15.10
C HIS A 130 -4.90 3.70 -14.60
N ALA A 131 -5.27 2.48 -15.00
CA ALA A 131 -6.49 1.81 -14.56
C ALA A 131 -6.51 1.59 -13.04
N MET A 132 -5.37 1.23 -12.43
CA MET A 132 -5.27 1.05 -10.98
C MET A 132 -5.29 2.36 -10.18
N ARG A 133 -5.09 3.52 -10.81
CA ARG A 133 -5.19 4.84 -10.16
C ARG A 133 -6.54 5.52 -10.36
N GLN A 134 -7.46 4.86 -11.06
CA GLN A 134 -8.81 5.39 -11.20
C GLN A 134 -9.49 5.37 -9.84
N PRO A 135 -10.08 6.50 -9.40
CA PRO A 135 -10.79 6.56 -8.14
C PRO A 135 -11.93 5.55 -8.14
N LYS A 136 -12.12 4.85 -7.03
CA LYS A 136 -13.21 3.88 -6.87
C LYS A 136 -14.34 4.51 -6.07
N GLN A 137 -15.57 4.06 -6.34
CA GLN A 137 -16.78 4.55 -5.67
C GLN A 137 -16.75 4.35 -4.14
N TRP A 138 -15.95 3.40 -3.65
CA TRP A 138 -15.77 3.10 -2.23
C TRP A 138 -14.55 3.78 -1.58
N GLU A 139 -13.72 4.48 -2.35
CA GLU A 139 -12.63 5.27 -1.80
C GLU A 139 -13.24 6.59 -1.31
N HIS A 140 -13.47 6.70 0.00
CA HIS A 140 -14.00 7.92 0.61
C HIS A 140 -13.11 9.12 0.22
N VAL A 141 -13.70 10.10 -0.47
CA VAL A 141 -13.10 11.42 -0.74
C VAL A 141 -13.15 12.27 0.53
#